data_AF-A0A969WK15-F1
#
_entry.id   AF-A0A969WK15-F1
#
_cell.length_a   1.000
_cell.length_b   1.000
_cell.length_c   1.000
_cell.angle_alpha   90.00
_cell.angle_beta   90.00
_cell.angle_gamma   90.00
#
_symmetry.space_group_name_H-M   'P 1'
#
loop_
_entity.id
_entity.type
_entity.pdbx_description
1 polymer ?
#
loop_
_entity_poly.entity_id
_entity_poly.type
_entity_poly.pdbx_seq_one_letter_code
_entity_poly.pdbx_strand_id
1 'polypeptide(L)'
;MCKIVKIIAQRDDFRNITQCEHGTVHLNWYRASLHIPPQEFTKLVSFLETAVNEDRDILRDETGMVERDRRSNYHLWLMGMGLYLDAADFLILVDLLRQSVTKLTNPQPEKLKFILQPRCAPRQLDMPKQSGTLFSEN
;
A
#
# COMPACT_ATOMS: atom_id res chain seq x y z
N MET A 1 12.83 -7.20 2.99
CA MET A 1 11.78 -7.03 4.03
C MET A 1 12.20 -5.88 4.92
N CYS A 2 11.38 -4.84 5.04
CA CYS A 2 11.69 -3.64 5.83
C CYS A 2 11.71 -3.98 7.32
N LYS A 3 12.67 -3.44 8.07
CA LYS A 3 12.84 -3.73 9.50
C LYS A 3 12.12 -2.73 10.38
N ILE A 4 11.99 -1.49 9.92
CA ILE A 4 11.43 -0.38 10.70
C ILE A 4 10.48 0.40 9.79
N VAL A 5 9.23 0.52 10.23
CA VAL A 5 8.24 1.36 9.54
C VAL A 5 7.72 2.43 10.48
N LYS A 6 7.60 3.66 9.95
CA LYS A 6 6.96 4.80 10.62
C LYS A 6 5.59 5.02 9.99
N ILE A 7 4.54 5.06 10.79
CA ILE A 7 3.22 5.50 10.31
C ILE A 7 3.29 7.00 10.07
N ILE A 8 2.99 7.43 8.83
CA ILE A 8 2.95 8.84 8.45
C ILE A 8 1.51 9.33 8.36
N ALA A 9 0.57 8.54 7.85
CA ALA A 9 -0.86 8.85 7.92
C ALA A 9 -1.66 7.58 8.26
N GLN A 10 -2.76 7.71 8.99
CA GLN A 10 -3.56 6.56 9.40
C GLN A 10 -5.02 6.94 9.56
N ARG A 11 -5.91 6.13 8.97
CA ARG A 11 -7.34 6.14 9.27
C ARG A 11 -7.71 5.06 10.26
N ASP A 12 -7.19 3.85 10.06
CA ASP A 12 -7.35 2.69 10.94
C ASP A 12 -6.21 1.66 10.71
N ASP A 13 -6.34 0.46 11.26
CA ASP A 13 -5.33 -0.60 11.17
C ASP A 13 -5.13 -1.14 9.75
N PHE A 14 -6.13 -0.98 8.88
CA PHE A 14 -6.17 -1.51 7.52
C PHE A 14 -5.95 -0.44 6.45
N ARG A 15 -6.13 0.84 6.79
CA ARG A 15 -5.98 2.00 5.89
C ARG A 15 -4.97 2.97 6.48
N ASN A 16 -3.71 2.80 6.08
CA ASN A 16 -2.61 3.62 6.58
C ASN A 16 -1.50 3.77 5.54
N ILE A 17 -0.72 4.82 5.71
CA ILE A 17 0.49 5.10 4.94
C ILE A 17 1.67 5.06 5.90
N THR A 18 2.65 4.25 5.56
CA THR A 18 3.90 4.11 6.34
C THR A 18 5.10 4.45 5.47
N GLN A 19 6.23 4.75 6.10
CA GLN A 19 7.52 4.91 5.44
C GLN A 19 8.52 3.96 6.08
N CYS A 20 9.26 3.20 5.28
CA CYS A 20 10.32 2.33 5.78
C CYS A 20 11.65 3.06 5.95
N GLU A 21 12.64 2.38 6.56
CA GLU A 21 13.98 2.91 6.76
C GLU A 21 14.72 3.30 5.46
N HIS A 22 14.27 2.79 4.30
CA HIS A 22 14.83 3.10 2.99
C HIS A 22 14.13 4.29 2.30
N GLY A 23 13.18 4.92 2.97
CA GLY A 23 12.41 6.06 2.44
C GLY A 23 11.24 5.67 1.54
N THR A 24 11.08 4.39 1.17
CA THR A 24 9.91 3.89 0.42
C THR A 24 8.64 4.12 1.22
N VAL A 25 7.63 4.67 0.57
CA VAL A 25 6.31 4.88 1.14
C VAL A 25 5.44 3.67 0.83
N HIS A 26 4.79 3.12 1.85
CA HIS A 26 3.89 1.98 1.71
C HIS A 26 2.46 2.48 1.95
N LEU A 27 1.62 2.37 0.92
CA LEU A 27 0.18 2.55 1.03
C LEU A 27 -0.44 1.19 1.37
N ASN A 28 -0.95 1.04 2.58
CA ASN A 28 -1.66 -0.15 3.03
C ASN A 28 -3.17 0.11 2.92
N TRP A 29 -3.87 -0.74 2.16
CA TRP A 29 -5.31 -0.67 1.96
C TRP A 29 -5.92 -2.07 2.09
N TYR A 30 -6.51 -2.37 3.25
CA TYR A 30 -6.97 -3.70 3.65
C TYR A 30 -5.88 -4.77 3.56
N ARG A 31 -5.95 -5.64 2.55
CA ARG A 31 -5.00 -6.73 2.30
C ARG A 31 -4.02 -6.41 1.17
N ALA A 32 -4.15 -5.23 0.55
CA ALA A 32 -3.25 -4.76 -0.48
C ALA A 32 -2.23 -3.79 0.11
N SER A 33 -1.00 -3.87 -0.39
CA SER A 33 0.05 -2.90 -0.11
C SER A 33 0.69 -2.48 -1.42
N LEU A 34 0.80 -1.17 -1.62
CA LEU A 34 1.56 -0.59 -2.72
C LEU A 34 2.84 0.06 -2.16
N HIS A 35 3.98 -0.34 -2.70
CA HIS A 35 5.28 0.22 -2.34
C HIS A 35 5.69 1.27 -3.38
N ILE A 36 5.86 2.50 -2.93
CA ILE A 36 6.03 3.67 -3.77
C ILE A 36 7.40 4.27 -3.49
N PRO A 37 8.28 4.39 -4.49
CA PRO A 37 9.53 5.11 -4.35
C PRO A 37 9.27 6.58 -3.97
N PRO A 38 10.09 7.17 -3.07
CA PRO A 38 9.84 8.53 -2.60
C PRO A 38 9.73 9.57 -3.71
N GLN A 39 10.49 9.42 -4.81
CA GLN A 39 10.45 10.32 -5.96
C GLN A 39 9.14 10.27 -6.77
N GLU A 40 8.41 9.15 -6.70
CA GLU A 40 7.12 9.00 -7.39
C GLU A 40 5.93 9.33 -6.49
N PHE A 41 6.15 9.38 -5.18
CA PHE A 41 5.08 9.57 -4.21
C PHE A 41 4.34 10.90 -4.39
N THR A 42 5.09 12.00 -4.58
CA THR A 42 4.49 13.32 -4.80
C THR A 42 3.69 13.39 -6.11
N LYS A 43 4.16 12.70 -7.17
CA LYS A 43 3.42 12.62 -8.43
C LYS A 43 2.10 11.88 -8.26
N LEU A 44 2.12 10.76 -7.54
CA LEU A 44 0.91 10.00 -7.20
C LEU A 44 -0.12 10.84 -6.42
N VAL A 45 0.34 11.60 -5.44
CA VAL A 45 -0.55 12.49 -4.66
C VAL A 45 -1.18 13.53 -5.58
N SER A 46 -0.37 14.21 -6.40
CA SER A 46 -0.88 15.22 -7.34
C SER A 46 -1.86 14.62 -8.36
N PHE A 47 -1.57 13.44 -8.89
CA PHE A 47 -2.46 12.75 -9.84
C PHE A 47 -3.84 12.47 -9.23
N LEU A 48 -3.88 11.98 -7.99
CA LEU A 48 -5.14 11.67 -7.31
C LEU A 48 -5.87 12.93 -6.83
N GLU A 49 -5.16 13.99 -6.46
CA GLU A 49 -5.77 15.30 -6.20
C GLU A 49 -6.42 15.89 -7.45
N THR A 50 -5.78 15.75 -8.62
CA THR A 50 -6.38 16.14 -9.91
C THR A 50 -7.68 15.37 -10.15
N ALA A 51 -7.69 14.05 -9.90
CA ALA A 51 -8.89 13.23 -10.05
C ALA A 51 -10.06 13.64 -9.13
N VAL A 52 -9.79 14.28 -7.99
CA VAL A 52 -10.83 14.82 -7.10
C VAL A 52 -11.34 16.17 -7.60
N ASN A 53 -10.46 17.02 -8.12
CA ASN A 53 -10.79 18.41 -8.46
C ASN A 53 -11.34 18.57 -9.89
N GLU A 54 -10.98 17.67 -10.79
CA GLU A 54 -11.48 17.69 -12.17
C GLU A 54 -12.72 16.81 -12.31
N ASP A 55 -13.80 17.36 -12.86
CA ASP A 55 -15.01 16.59 -13.17
C ASP A 55 -14.83 15.82 -14.49
N ARG A 56 -13.96 14.81 -14.46
CA ARG A 56 -13.75 13.87 -15.57
C ARG A 56 -14.09 12.45 -15.13
N ASP A 57 -14.75 11.72 -16.01
CA ASP A 57 -15.05 10.31 -15.76
C ASP A 57 -13.81 9.42 -15.87
N ILE A 58 -12.81 9.80 -16.67
CA ILE A 58 -11.55 9.05 -16.81
C ILE A 58 -10.37 10.03 -16.78
N LEU A 59 -9.40 9.72 -15.93
CA LEU A 59 -8.08 10.35 -15.87
C LEU A 59 -7.00 9.28 -16.03
N ARG A 60 -6.03 9.50 -16.92
CA ARG A 60 -4.94 8.55 -17.18
C ARG A 60 -3.65 9.27 -17.58
N ASP A 61 -2.54 8.84 -17.00
CA ASP A 61 -1.18 9.31 -17.30
C ASP A 61 -0.16 8.18 -17.06
N GLU A 62 1.13 8.51 -16.95
CA GLU A 62 2.21 7.58 -16.58
C GLU A 62 2.13 7.07 -15.13
N THR A 63 1.43 7.78 -14.25
CA THR A 63 1.26 7.46 -12.83
C THR A 63 0.21 6.36 -12.65
N GLY A 64 -0.87 6.42 -13.43
CA GLY A 64 -1.92 5.43 -13.39
C GLY A 64 -3.19 5.79 -14.14
N MET A 65 -4.29 5.19 -13.68
CA MET A 65 -5.63 5.43 -14.21
C MET A 65 -6.63 5.56 -13.05
N VAL A 66 -7.56 6.51 -13.18
CA VAL A 66 -8.75 6.65 -12.35
C VAL A 66 -9.96 6.72 -13.28
N GLU A 67 -10.95 5.87 -13.06
CA GLU A 67 -12.22 5.90 -13.77
C GLU A 67 -13.38 5.94 -12.76
N ARG A 68 -14.32 6.86 -12.96
CA ARG A 68 -15.54 6.99 -12.15
C ARG A 68 -16.69 6.29 -12.88
N ASP A 69 -17.29 5.29 -12.23
CA ASP A 69 -18.43 4.58 -12.78
C ASP A 69 -19.75 5.38 -12.62
N ARG A 70 -20.84 4.88 -13.23
CA ARG A 70 -22.18 5.51 -13.16
C ARG A 70 -22.80 5.53 -11.76
N ARG A 71 -22.23 4.80 -10.80
CA ARG A 71 -22.63 4.75 -9.39
C ARG A 71 -21.71 5.61 -8.51
N SER A 72 -20.83 6.40 -9.12
CA SER A 72 -19.83 7.23 -8.44
C SER A 72 -18.81 6.44 -7.63
N ASN A 73 -18.54 5.18 -8.00
CA ASN A 73 -17.38 4.44 -7.51
C ASN A 73 -16.17 4.70 -8.40
N TYR A 74 -14.99 4.51 -7.85
CA TYR A 74 -13.71 4.77 -8.48
C TYR A 74 -12.97 3.46 -8.73
N HIS A 75 -12.59 3.24 -9.98
CA HIS A 75 -11.64 2.22 -10.41
C HIS A 75 -10.26 2.86 -10.51
N LEU A 76 -9.33 2.42 -9.67
CA LEU A 76 -7.95 2.91 -9.67
C LEU A 76 -7.02 1.80 -10.17
N TRP A 77 -6.09 2.17 -11.04
CA TRP A 77 -4.95 1.33 -11.40
C TRP A 77 -3.66 2.13 -11.19
N LEU A 78 -2.95 1.85 -10.11
CA LEU A 78 -1.80 2.62 -9.64
C LEU A 78 -0.59 1.70 -9.50
N MET A 79 0.44 1.89 -10.33
CA MET A 79 1.71 1.16 -10.18
C MET A 79 1.58 -0.37 -10.01
N GLY A 80 0.59 -0.98 -10.70
CA GLY A 80 0.31 -2.42 -10.64
C GLY A 80 -0.65 -2.86 -9.53
N MET A 81 -1.16 -1.94 -8.71
CA MET A 81 -2.25 -2.19 -7.75
C MET A 81 -3.58 -1.67 -8.31
N GLY A 82 -4.57 -2.57 -8.38
CA GLY A 82 -5.95 -2.23 -8.69
C GLY A 82 -6.79 -2.07 -7.44
N LEU A 83 -7.56 -0.98 -7.35
CA LEU A 83 -8.54 -0.76 -6.28
C LEU A 83 -9.91 -0.42 -6.89
N TYR A 84 -10.97 -0.91 -6.26
CA TYR A 84 -12.34 -0.49 -6.53
C TYR A 84 -12.90 0.08 -5.24
N LEU A 85 -13.17 1.38 -5.22
CA LEU A 85 -13.52 2.14 -4.03
C LEU A 85 -14.84 2.86 -4.25
N ASP A 86 -15.67 2.96 -3.22
CA ASP A 86 -16.75 3.95 -3.24
C ASP A 86 -16.20 5.38 -3.12
N ALA A 87 -17.07 6.38 -3.31
CA ALA A 87 -16.67 7.78 -3.23
C ALA A 87 -16.07 8.18 -1.87
N ALA A 88 -16.59 7.62 -0.77
CA ALA A 88 -16.11 7.95 0.57
C ALA A 88 -14.71 7.37 0.82
N ASP A 89 -14.49 6.12 0.45
CA ASP A 89 -13.19 5.46 0.55
C ASP A 89 -12.16 6.09 -0.39
N PHE A 90 -12.57 6.53 -1.59
CA PHE A 90 -11.69 7.29 -2.48
C PHE A 90 -11.24 8.62 -1.84
N LEU A 91 -12.16 9.38 -1.25
CA LEU A 91 -11.81 10.62 -0.55
C LEU A 91 -10.92 10.38 0.66
N ILE A 92 -11.14 9.29 1.41
CA ILE A 92 -10.25 8.89 2.52
C ILE A 92 -8.84 8.59 2.01
N LEU A 93 -8.71 7.89 0.87
CA LEU A 93 -7.41 7.60 0.26
C LEU A 93 -6.66 8.89 -0.08
N VAL A 94 -7.33 9.84 -0.73
CA VAL A 94 -6.72 11.12 -1.12
C VAL A 94 -6.35 11.96 0.10
N ASP A 95 -7.20 12.01 1.12
CA ASP A 95 -6.92 12.71 2.37
C ASP A 95 -5.69 12.13 3.09
N LEU A 96 -5.57 10.80 3.18
CA LEU A 96 -4.39 10.15 3.77
C LEU A 96 -3.11 10.48 3.01
N LEU A 97 -3.16 10.45 1.67
CA LEU A 97 -2.03 10.81 0.81
C LEU A 97 -1.61 12.27 1.03
N ARG A 98 -2.57 13.20 1.06
CA ARG A 98 -2.30 14.63 1.35
C ARG A 98 -1.63 14.82 2.72
N GLN A 99 -2.19 14.24 3.77
CA GLN A 99 -1.62 14.32 5.13
C GLN A 99 -0.19 13.80 5.20
N SER A 100 0.10 12.73 4.45
CA SER A 100 1.42 12.12 4.44
C SER A 100 2.48 13.00 3.78
N VAL A 101 2.14 13.75 2.72
CA VAL A 101 3.06 14.73 2.10
C VAL A 101 3.49 15.80 3.10
N THR A 102 2.54 16.36 3.85
CA THR A 102 2.83 17.39 4.88
C THR A 102 3.86 16.90 5.90
N LYS A 103 3.77 15.64 6.33
CA LYS A 103 4.68 15.04 7.30
C LYS A 103 6.04 14.62 6.73
N LEU A 104 6.11 14.36 5.42
CA LEU A 104 7.38 14.10 4.73
C LEU A 104 8.16 15.40 4.50
N THR A 105 7.47 16.51 4.21
CA THR A 105 8.11 17.83 3.99
C THR A 105 8.47 18.54 5.29
N ASN A 106 7.71 18.31 6.37
CA ASN A 106 7.96 18.91 7.67
C ASN A 106 8.13 17.82 8.75
N PRO A 107 9.35 17.25 8.90
CA PRO A 107 9.60 16.20 9.87
C PRO A 107 9.52 16.80 11.28
N GLN A 108 8.33 16.85 11.87
CA GLN A 108 8.19 17.16 13.29
C GLN A 108 8.83 16.05 14.14
N PRO A 109 9.46 16.40 15.27
CA PRO A 109 10.01 15.45 16.22
C PRO A 109 8.87 14.85 17.07
N GLU A 110 7.97 14.08 16.46
CA GLU A 110 6.96 13.33 17.20
C GLU A 110 7.55 12.03 17.76
N LYS A 111 7.22 11.72 19.03
CA LYS A 111 7.58 10.49 19.73
C LYS A 111 7.26 9.26 18.85
N LEU A 112 8.32 8.64 18.38
CA LEU A 112 8.31 7.56 17.41
C LEU A 112 7.58 6.33 17.99
N LYS A 113 6.37 6.05 17.51
CA LYS A 113 5.78 4.70 17.61
C LYS A 113 6.40 3.85 16.51
N PHE A 114 7.58 3.30 16.79
CA PHE A 114 8.16 2.26 15.96
C PHE A 114 7.35 0.97 16.15
N ILE A 115 6.74 0.48 15.09
CA ILE A 115 6.13 -0.86 15.10
C ILE A 115 7.13 -1.79 14.42
N LEU A 116 7.71 -2.70 15.20
CA LEU A 116 8.44 -3.84 14.64
C LEU A 116 7.42 -4.71 13.90
N GLN A 117 7.64 -4.91 12.60
CA GLN A 117 6.79 -5.84 11.86
C GLN A 117 6.96 -7.25 12.45
N PRO A 118 5.86 -8.00 12.71
CA PRO A 118 5.96 -9.40 13.08
C PRO A 118 6.66 -10.13 11.94
N ARG A 119 7.76 -10.81 12.25
CA ARG A 119 8.48 -11.62 11.26
C ARG A 119 7.51 -12.64 10.69
N CYS A 120 7.33 -12.65 9.37
CA CYS A 120 6.79 -13.84 8.70
C CYS A 120 7.67 -15.01 9.11
N ALA A 121 7.11 -15.95 9.90
CA ALA A 121 7.79 -17.19 10.21
C ALA A 121 8.07 -17.90 8.87
N PRO A 122 9.29 -18.43 8.66
CA PRO A 122 9.54 -19.27 7.50
C PRO A 122 8.55 -20.44 7.55
N ARG A 123 7.80 -20.62 6.46
CA ARG A 123 6.97 -21.80 6.24
C ARG A 123 7.89 -23.01 6.37
N GLN A 124 7.73 -23.83 7.41
CA GLN A 124 8.34 -25.16 7.43
C GLN A 124 7.75 -25.91 6.25
N LEU A 125 8.55 -26.08 5.20
CA LEU A 125 8.29 -27.07 4.17
C LEU A 125 8.53 -28.42 4.82
N ASP A 126 7.45 -29.08 5.25
CA ASP A 126 7.48 -30.48 5.62
C ASP A 126 7.89 -31.29 4.38
N MET A 127 9.16 -31.69 4.32
CA MET A 127 9.60 -32.68 3.34
C MET A 127 8.96 -34.02 3.65
N PRO A 128 8.40 -34.74 2.67
CA PRO A 128 7.90 -36.08 2.88
C PRO A 128 9.07 -37.00 3.24
N LYS A 129 8.96 -37.66 4.41
CA LYS A 129 9.86 -38.74 4.81
C LYS A 129 9.77 -39.85 3.75
N GLN A 130 10.88 -40.10 3.06
CA GLN A 130 11.03 -41.34 2.30
C GLN A 130 11.01 -42.51 3.29
N SER A 131 9.88 -43.20 3.35
CA SER A 131 9.77 -44.52 3.98
C SER A 131 10.46 -45.53 3.08
N GLY A 132 11.72 -45.83 3.39
CA GLY A 132 12.34 -47.08 2.99
C GLY A 132 11.78 -48.20 3.86
N THR A 133 11.25 -49.24 3.22
CA THR A 133 11.10 -50.56 3.83
C THR A 133 11.54 -51.60 2.81
N LEU A 134 12.60 -52.30 3.22
CA LEU A 134 13.11 -53.54 2.66
C LEU A 134 12.00 -54.58 2.53
N PHE A 135 12.00 -55.32 1.43
CA PHE A 135 11.55 -56.70 1.44
C PHE A 135 12.61 -57.55 0.73
N SER A 136 13.26 -58.38 1.56
CA SER A 136 14.07 -59.52 1.14
C SER A 136 13.18 -60.69 0.71
N GLU A 137 13.69 -61.44 -0.25
CA GLU A 137 13.63 -62.90 -0.42
C GLU A 137 12.26 -63.60 -0.49
N ASN A 138 11.91 -64.08 -1.69
CA ASN A 138 12.06 -65.49 -2.07
C ASN A 138 12.08 -65.66 -3.59
#